data_AF-A0A0C9SES6-F1
#
_entry.id   AF-A0A0C9SES6-F1
#
_cell.length_a   1.000
_cell.length_b   1.000
_cell.length_c   1.000
_cell.angle_alpha   90.00
_cell.angle_beta   90.00
_cell.angle_gamma   90.00
#
_symmetry.space_group_name_H-M   'P 1'
#
loop_
_entity.id
_entity.type
_entity.pdbx_description
1 polymer ?
#
loop_
_entity_poly.entity_id
_entity_poly.type
_entity_poly.pdbx_seq_one_letter_code
_entity_poly.pdbx_strand_id
1 'polypeptide(L)'
;MIFQIILGILCVTICESKGEPRSSDRVCHKNECTQLVKQIEAQRGPSGPCVNFHDYICGKWNGSQEIPKPLKDKAVKDLADLLDECSTLAEESPNATTKLINAYMSCTLRE
;
A
#
# COMPACT_ATOMS: atom_id res chain seq x y z
N MET A 1 47.49 -4.26 34.27
CA MET A 1 47.07 -5.29 33.29
C MET A 1 45.80 -6.03 33.68
N ILE A 2 45.49 -6.23 34.96
CA ILE A 2 44.29 -6.95 35.42
C ILE A 2 42.98 -6.17 35.14
N PHE A 3 42.98 -4.84 35.28
CA PHE A 3 41.80 -3.99 35.05
C PHE A 3 41.25 -4.04 33.60
N GLN A 4 42.12 -4.22 32.62
CA GLN A 4 41.73 -4.31 31.19
C GLN A 4 41.02 -5.63 30.88
N ILE A 5 41.37 -6.70 31.58
CA ILE A 5 40.76 -8.02 31.41
C ILE A 5 39.34 -8.04 32.01
N ILE A 6 39.14 -7.37 33.15
CA ILE A 6 37.83 -7.30 33.83
C ILE A 6 36.82 -6.49 33.00
N LEU A 7 37.26 -5.40 32.34
CA LEU A 7 36.42 -4.59 31.48
C LEU A 7 35.99 -5.33 30.20
N GLY A 8 36.89 -6.15 29.63
CA GLY A 8 36.58 -6.99 28.47
C GLY A 8 35.53 -8.06 28.77
N ILE A 9 35.59 -8.70 29.94
CA ILE A 9 34.64 -9.75 30.36
C ILE A 9 33.23 -9.16 30.59
N LEU A 10 33.13 -7.92 31.06
CA LEU A 10 31.83 -7.25 31.23
C LEU A 10 31.14 -6.89 29.90
N CYS A 11 31.90 -6.65 28.83
CA CYS A 11 31.33 -6.34 27.51
C CYS A 11 30.75 -7.58 26.81
N VAL A 12 31.29 -8.78 27.05
CA VAL A 12 30.82 -10.01 26.37
C VAL A 12 29.45 -10.45 26.90
N THR A 13 29.16 -10.21 28.18
CA THR A 13 27.87 -10.62 28.79
C THR A 13 26.69 -9.72 28.43
N ILE A 14 26.94 -8.48 27.99
CA ILE A 14 25.86 -7.54 27.62
C ILE A 14 25.42 -7.73 26.15
N CYS A 15 26.28 -8.31 25.29
CA CYS A 15 25.99 -8.47 23.86
C CYS A 15 25.15 -9.72 23.49
N GLU A 16 24.96 -10.70 24.38
CA GLU A 16 24.19 -11.94 24.09
C GLU A 16 22.70 -11.89 24.51
N SER A 17 22.07 -10.70 24.56
CA SER A 17 20.62 -10.63 24.90
C SER A 17 19.77 -9.87 23.90
N LYS A 18 20.21 -9.74 22.64
CA LYS A 18 19.28 -9.44 21.54
C LYS A 18 18.54 -10.72 21.17
N GLY A 19 17.68 -11.17 22.09
CA GLY A 19 16.80 -12.30 21.87
C GLY A 19 16.03 -12.10 20.57
N GLU A 20 15.96 -13.16 19.77
CA GLU A 20 15.15 -13.19 18.56
C GLU A 20 13.73 -12.71 18.91
N PRO A 21 13.16 -11.73 18.19
CA PRO A 21 11.85 -11.20 18.54
C PRO A 21 10.85 -12.35 18.63
N ARG A 22 10.17 -12.44 19.78
CA ARG A 22 9.14 -13.45 20.05
C ARG A 22 8.19 -13.52 18.86
N SER A 23 7.79 -14.71 18.44
CA SER A 23 7.10 -14.92 17.15
C SER A 23 5.82 -14.09 16.96
N SER A 24 5.22 -13.58 18.03
CA SER A 24 4.09 -12.65 18.00
C SER A 24 4.42 -11.27 17.40
N ASP A 25 5.69 -10.84 17.43
CA ASP A 25 6.15 -9.58 16.80
C ASP A 25 6.38 -9.71 15.28
N ARG A 26 6.30 -10.93 14.73
CA ARG A 26 6.49 -11.16 13.28
C ARG A 26 5.22 -10.97 12.46
N VAL A 27 4.05 -10.91 13.10
CA VAL A 27 2.76 -10.75 12.40
C VAL A 27 2.37 -9.27 12.39
N CYS A 28 2.11 -8.74 11.20
CA CYS A 28 1.61 -7.37 11.06
C CYS A 28 0.15 -7.28 11.50
N HIS A 29 -0.10 -6.51 12.56
CA HIS A 29 -1.46 -6.25 13.08
C HIS A 29 -2.02 -4.89 12.64
N LYS A 30 -1.36 -4.20 11.71
CA LYS A 30 -1.85 -2.94 11.17
C LYS A 30 -3.11 -3.18 10.32
N ASN A 31 -4.00 -2.20 10.27
CA ASN A 31 -5.26 -2.32 9.55
C ASN A 31 -5.04 -2.60 8.05
N GLU A 32 -4.02 -2.01 7.44
CA GLU A 32 -3.68 -2.21 6.02
C GLU A 32 -3.31 -3.68 5.74
N CYS A 33 -2.56 -4.31 6.65
CA CYS A 33 -2.20 -5.74 6.57
C CYS A 33 -3.44 -6.63 6.68
N THR A 34 -4.36 -6.31 7.60
CA THR A 34 -5.62 -7.07 7.73
C THR A 34 -6.53 -6.91 6.52
N GLN A 35 -6.60 -5.71 5.94
CA GLN A 35 -7.37 -5.47 4.71
C GLN A 35 -6.81 -6.25 3.53
N LEU A 36 -5.49 -6.30 3.38
CA LEU A 36 -4.83 -7.07 2.33
C LEU A 36 -5.13 -8.58 2.44
N VAL A 37 -5.02 -9.15 3.65
CA VAL A 37 -5.33 -10.57 3.87
C VAL A 37 -6.78 -10.89 3.49
N LYS A 38 -7.74 -10.04 3.89
CA LYS A 38 -9.15 -10.22 3.51
C LYS A 38 -9.36 -10.20 1.99
N GLN A 39 -8.65 -9.33 1.27
CA GLN A 39 -8.72 -9.28 -0.20
C GLN A 39 -8.20 -10.57 -0.82
N ILE A 40 -7.05 -11.08 -0.34
CA ILE A 40 -6.47 -12.34 -0.82
C ILE A 40 -7.41 -13.52 -0.54
N GLU A 41 -7.96 -13.61 0.67
CA GLU A 41 -8.89 -14.69 1.06
C GLU A 41 -10.20 -14.67 0.26
N ALA A 42 -10.68 -13.48 -0.12
CA ALA A 42 -11.88 -13.33 -0.94
C ALA A 42 -11.69 -13.88 -2.37
N GLN A 43 -10.46 -13.92 -2.89
CA GLN A 43 -10.12 -14.40 -4.23
C GLN A 43 -9.73 -15.88 -4.26
N ARG A 44 -9.22 -16.38 -3.13
CA ARG A 44 -8.71 -17.74 -2.95
C ARG A 44 -9.78 -18.82 -3.15
N GLY A 45 -9.51 -19.78 -4.03
CA GLY A 45 -10.33 -20.98 -4.22
C GLY A 45 -10.04 -22.09 -3.21
N PRO A 46 -10.79 -23.20 -3.27
CA PRO A 46 -10.68 -24.31 -2.32
C PRO A 46 -9.49 -25.24 -2.57
N SER A 47 -8.89 -25.24 -3.76
CA SER A 47 -7.78 -26.15 -4.07
C SER A 47 -6.55 -25.89 -3.22
N GLY A 48 -5.73 -26.91 -3.00
CA GLY A 48 -4.39 -26.75 -2.42
C GLY A 48 -3.38 -26.18 -3.43
N PRO A 49 -2.31 -25.49 -2.97
CA PRO A 49 -1.40 -24.76 -3.86
C PRO A 49 -0.60 -25.69 -4.78
N CYS A 50 -0.27 -26.89 -4.31
CA CYS A 50 0.47 -27.89 -5.09
C CYS A 50 -0.42 -28.74 -6.01
N VAL A 51 -1.74 -28.63 -5.87
CA VAL A 51 -2.72 -29.39 -6.69
C VAL A 51 -3.17 -28.53 -7.87
N ASN A 52 -3.64 -27.33 -7.58
CA ASN A 52 -4.04 -26.35 -8.60
C ASN A 52 -3.75 -24.95 -8.06
N PHE A 53 -2.57 -24.43 -8.36
CA PHE A 53 -2.15 -23.11 -7.89
C PHE A 53 -3.04 -21.98 -8.43
N HIS A 54 -3.56 -22.13 -9.65
CA HIS A 54 -4.47 -21.15 -10.24
C HIS A 54 -5.78 -21.06 -9.45
N ASP A 55 -6.42 -22.20 -9.16
CA ASP A 55 -7.62 -22.20 -8.31
C ASP A 55 -7.30 -21.78 -6.87
N TYR A 56 -6.16 -22.19 -6.32
CA TYR A 56 -5.72 -21.77 -5.00
C TYR A 56 -5.65 -20.23 -4.91
N ILE A 57 -5.07 -19.52 -5.88
CA ILE A 57 -4.99 -18.04 -5.81
C ILE A 57 -6.28 -17.36 -6.30
N CYS A 58 -6.87 -17.85 -7.38
CA CYS A 58 -7.88 -17.14 -8.16
C CYS A 58 -9.24 -17.85 -8.22
N GLY A 59 -9.47 -18.95 -7.50
CA GLY A 59 -10.65 -19.79 -7.71
C GLY A 59 -12.00 -19.14 -7.42
N LYS A 60 -12.02 -18.05 -6.62
CA LYS A 60 -13.21 -17.20 -6.43
C LYS A 60 -13.14 -15.89 -7.21
N TRP A 61 -12.01 -15.64 -7.88
CA TRP A 61 -11.83 -14.44 -8.68
C TRP A 61 -12.58 -14.59 -10.01
N ASN A 62 -13.59 -13.76 -10.22
CA ASN A 62 -14.47 -13.82 -11.39
C ASN A 62 -13.93 -13.06 -12.62
N GLY A 63 -12.63 -12.72 -12.64
CA GLY A 63 -11.94 -12.16 -13.81
C GLY A 63 -12.39 -10.75 -14.24
N SER A 64 -13.39 -10.14 -13.58
CA SER A 64 -13.98 -8.87 -14.00
C SER A 64 -14.04 -7.86 -12.86
N GLN A 65 -12.93 -7.61 -12.18
CA GLN A 65 -12.78 -6.35 -11.47
C GLN A 65 -11.91 -5.42 -12.32
N GLU A 66 -12.58 -4.62 -13.16
CA GLU A 66 -12.28 -3.18 -13.14
C GLU A 66 -11.99 -2.81 -11.67
N ILE A 67 -10.97 -1.98 -11.43
CA ILE A 67 -10.66 -1.40 -10.12
C ILE A 67 -11.99 -1.21 -9.39
N PRO A 68 -12.21 -1.85 -8.22
CA PRO A 68 -13.51 -1.90 -7.56
C PRO A 68 -14.19 -0.55 -7.70
N LYS A 69 -15.41 -0.51 -8.24
CA LYS A 69 -16.09 0.76 -8.57
C LYS A 69 -15.92 1.84 -7.47
N PRO A 70 -15.97 1.53 -6.16
CA PRO A 70 -15.68 2.51 -5.11
C PRO A 70 -14.26 3.12 -5.14
N LEU A 71 -13.23 2.34 -5.49
CA LEU A 71 -11.85 2.81 -5.65
C LEU A 71 -11.68 3.66 -6.91
N LYS A 72 -12.31 3.26 -8.02
CA LYS A 72 -12.33 4.06 -9.26
C LYS A 72 -13.06 5.38 -9.03
N ASP A 73 -14.25 5.32 -8.43
CA ASP A 73 -15.07 6.48 -8.10
C ASP A 73 -14.35 7.41 -7.10
N LYS A 74 -13.69 6.84 -6.08
CA LYS A 74 -12.87 7.63 -5.14
C LYS A 74 -11.69 8.28 -5.83
N ALA A 75 -10.94 7.55 -6.67
CA ALA A 75 -9.80 8.11 -7.38
C ALA A 75 -10.21 9.22 -8.36
N VAL A 76 -11.32 9.04 -9.08
CA VAL A 76 -11.90 10.05 -9.96
C VAL A 76 -12.36 11.27 -9.17
N LYS A 77 -13.03 11.06 -8.03
CA LYS A 77 -13.46 12.16 -7.15
C LYS A 77 -12.27 12.93 -6.58
N ASP A 78 -11.30 12.24 -5.98
CA ASP A 78 -10.10 12.87 -5.41
C ASP A 78 -9.36 13.69 -6.49
N LEU A 79 -9.30 13.17 -7.73
CA LEU A 79 -8.70 13.89 -8.85
C LEU A 79 -9.53 15.13 -9.26
N ALA A 80 -10.85 15.01 -9.32
CA ALA A 80 -11.74 16.12 -9.65
C ALA A 80 -11.66 17.23 -8.58
N ASP A 81 -11.71 16.86 -7.30
CA ASP A 81 -11.61 17.79 -6.17
C ASP A 81 -10.29 18.60 -6.23
N LEU A 82 -9.16 17.93 -6.54
CA LEU A 82 -7.86 18.59 -6.72
C LEU A 82 -7.84 19.57 -7.91
N LEU A 83 -8.49 19.22 -9.02
CA LEU A 83 -8.49 20.03 -10.24
C LEU A 83 -9.46 21.23 -10.12
N ASP A 84 -10.57 21.07 -9.42
CA ASP A 84 -11.50 22.15 -9.08
C ASP A 84 -10.80 23.24 -8.24
N GLU A 85 -10.04 22.86 -7.22
CA GLU A 85 -9.26 23.80 -6.39
C GLU A 85 -8.20 24.56 -7.22
N CYS A 86 -7.50 23.87 -8.12
CA CYS A 86 -6.44 24.44 -8.94
C CYS A 86 -6.91 25.45 -10.00
N SER A 87 -8.21 25.44 -10.34
CA SER A 87 -8.81 26.30 -11.36
C SER A 87 -8.72 27.79 -11.05
N THR A 88 -8.35 28.15 -9.81
CA THR A 88 -8.22 29.54 -9.33
C THR A 88 -6.81 30.13 -9.48
N LEU A 89 -5.80 29.32 -9.85
CA LEU A 89 -4.37 29.67 -9.79
C LEU A 89 -3.65 29.64 -11.15
N ALA A 90 -4.38 29.68 -12.27
CA ALA A 90 -3.78 29.50 -13.60
C ALA A 90 -2.80 30.64 -13.97
N GLU A 91 -1.49 30.40 -13.79
CA GLU A 91 -0.43 31.22 -14.35
C GLU A 91 -0.28 31.05 -15.89
N GLU A 92 0.23 32.09 -16.54
CA GLU A 92 0.26 32.29 -17.99
C GLU A 92 1.15 31.31 -18.80
N SER A 93 2.01 30.50 -18.17
CA SER A 93 2.94 29.63 -18.93
C SER A 93 2.41 28.19 -19.09
N PRO A 94 2.44 27.61 -20.31
CA PRO A 94 1.87 26.29 -20.57
C PRO A 94 2.79 25.16 -20.08
N ASN A 95 2.60 24.73 -18.83
CA ASN A 95 3.19 23.53 -18.28
C ASN A 95 2.20 22.34 -18.29
N ALA A 96 2.65 21.15 -17.87
CA ALA A 96 1.82 19.94 -17.86
C ALA A 96 0.57 20.09 -16.97
N THR A 97 0.70 20.77 -15.83
CA THR A 97 -0.40 21.03 -14.90
C THR A 97 -1.44 21.95 -15.52
N THR A 98 -1.04 23.07 -16.12
CA THR A 98 -1.97 24.00 -16.79
C THR A 98 -2.71 23.32 -17.94
N LYS A 99 -2.04 22.45 -18.71
CA LYS A 99 -2.70 21.65 -19.76
C LYS A 99 -3.74 20.69 -19.21
N LEU A 100 -3.43 20.02 -18.09
CA LEU A 100 -4.36 19.10 -17.44
C LEU A 100 -5.59 19.83 -16.88
N ILE A 101 -5.40 20.96 -16.21
CA ILE A 101 -6.49 21.82 -15.69
C ILE A 101 -7.37 22.28 -16.85
N ASN A 102 -6.79 22.80 -17.94
CA ASN A 102 -7.56 23.27 -19.09
C ASN A 102 -8.35 22.13 -19.76
N ALA A 103 -7.75 20.94 -19.89
CA ALA A 103 -8.44 19.77 -20.44
C ALA A 103 -9.62 19.33 -19.54
N TYR A 104 -9.43 19.36 -18.22
CA TYR A 104 -10.48 19.08 -17.24
C TYR A 104 -11.62 20.09 -17.35
N MET A 105 -11.31 21.39 -17.33
CA MET A 105 -12.30 22.47 -17.43
C MET A 105 -13.09 22.41 -18.75
N SER A 106 -12.42 22.13 -19.87
CA SER A 106 -13.08 21.93 -21.16
C SER A 106 -14.03 20.73 -21.17
N CYS A 107 -13.82 19.74 -20.29
CA CYS A 107 -14.66 18.55 -20.19
C CYS A 107 -15.85 18.76 -19.24
N THR A 108 -15.67 19.53 -18.16
CA THR A 108 -16.65 19.68 -17.08
C THR A 108 -17.50 20.95 -17.18
N LEU A 109 -16.98 22.05 -17.69
CA LEU A 109 -17.75 23.26 -17.97
C LEU A 109 -18.48 23.08 -19.31
N ARG A 110 -19.77 22.77 -19.25
CA ARG A 110 -20.68 22.89 -20.39
C ARG A 110 -21.11 24.34 -20.55
N GLU A 111 -20.96 24.90 -21.76
CA GLU A 111 -21.72 26.07 -22.20
C GLU A 111 -23.23 25.76 -22.26
#